data_AF-A0A1H7FIC7-F1
#
_entry.id   AF-A0A1H7FIC7-F1
#
_cell.length_a   1.000
_cell.length_b   1.000
_cell.length_c   1.000
_cell.angle_alpha   90.00
_cell.angle_beta   90.00
_cell.angle_gamma   90.00
#
_symmetry.space_group_name_H-M   'P 1'
#
loop_
_entity.id
_entity.type
_entity.pdbx_description
1 polymer ?
#
loop_
_entity_poly.entity_id
_entity_poly.type
_entity_poly.pdbx_seq_one_letter_code
_entity_poly.pdbx_strand_id
1 'polypeptide(L)'
;MILVIAFHLGLALAFGILSALLCPRPLSATVASFVILVLFGPFGGLALMMIAPGLGLPQARILSSRTAYQFSRDPQLHDAADKLFDQICQRRRHPLSGNAVSSFLKTFRSGTLHQQQEAIAAISRSYHPDMRPALSAALASPVPALRVQAAAVYAKLRGTYGTRAKDLLDQAEREDHARPALDANAFLEVAASGFVDNETREKLLFLASKLKEENTPPSVPSASASGPGPSRSMLRAMPRIKRYACGGLG
;
A
#
# COMPACT_ATOMS: atom_id res chain seq x y z
N MET A 1 45.12 25.87 -20.82
CA MET A 1 43.83 25.22 -20.49
C MET A 1 43.78 24.63 -19.09
N ILE A 2 44.79 23.87 -18.64
CA ILE A 2 44.80 23.23 -17.31
C ILE A 2 44.65 24.24 -16.15
N LEU A 3 45.34 25.39 -16.24
CA LEU A 3 45.23 26.48 -15.25
C LEU A 3 43.82 27.09 -15.14
N VAL A 4 43.11 27.19 -16.27
CA VAL A 4 41.74 27.75 -16.32
C VAL A 4 40.75 26.76 -15.69
N ILE A 5 40.92 25.47 -15.97
CA ILE A 5 40.10 24.41 -15.38
C ILE A 5 40.33 24.32 -13.87
N ALA A 6 41.59 24.37 -13.42
CA ALA A 6 41.93 24.35 -12.00
C ALA A 6 41.36 25.58 -11.26
N PHE A 7 41.41 26.75 -11.88
CA PHE A 7 40.82 27.97 -11.33
C PHE A 7 39.30 27.89 -11.20
N HIS A 8 38.59 27.39 -12.22
CA HIS A 8 37.15 27.20 -12.14
C HIS A 8 36.74 26.16 -11.10
N LEU A 9 37.48 25.05 -11.00
CA LEU A 9 37.22 24.03 -10.00
C LEU A 9 37.40 24.58 -8.57
N GLY A 10 38.45 25.38 -8.36
CA GLY A 10 38.70 26.05 -7.08
C GLY A 10 37.61 27.04 -6.71
N LEU A 11 37.13 27.85 -7.67
CA LEU A 11 36.06 28.83 -7.46
C LEU A 11 34.73 28.14 -7.09
N ALA A 12 34.38 27.03 -7.76
CA ALA A 12 33.16 26.27 -7.48
C ALA A 12 33.19 25.63 -6.08
N LEU A 13 34.35 25.10 -5.69
CA LEU A 13 34.55 24.47 -4.38
C LEU A 13 34.51 25.51 -3.26
N ALA A 14 35.15 26.67 -3.45
CA ALA A 14 35.09 27.78 -2.51
C ALA A 14 33.66 28.33 -2.35
N PHE A 15 32.91 28.50 -3.45
CA PHE A 15 31.53 28.96 -3.40
C PHE A 15 30.60 27.96 -2.71
N GLY A 16 30.76 26.66 -3.00
CA GLY A 16 29.99 25.60 -2.34
C GLY A 16 30.20 25.60 -0.82
N ILE A 17 31.45 25.65 -0.37
CA ILE A 17 31.80 25.71 1.07
C ILE A 17 31.28 27.00 1.71
N LEU A 18 31.47 28.16 1.06
CA LEU A 18 31.02 29.44 1.57
C LEU A 18 29.49 29.49 1.71
N SER A 19 28.76 28.97 0.73
CA SER A 19 27.29 28.90 0.78
C SER A 19 26.77 27.98 1.89
N ALA A 20 27.44 26.86 2.15
CA ALA A 20 27.11 25.93 3.23
C ALA A 20 27.40 26.52 4.62
N LEU A 21 28.44 27.34 4.75
CA LEU A 21 28.79 28.03 5.99
C LEU A 21 27.87 29.22 6.30
N LEU A 22 27.48 30.00 5.29
CA LEU A 22 26.66 31.20 5.51
C LEU A 22 25.15 30.93 5.61
N CYS A 23 24.64 29.81 5.08
CA CYS A 23 23.21 29.55 5.00
C CYS A 23 22.83 28.16 5.56
N PRO A 24 22.35 28.04 6.81
CA PRO A 24 21.93 26.76 7.40
C PRO A 24 20.53 26.28 6.93
N ARG A 25 20.08 26.66 5.73
CA ARG A 25 18.76 26.29 5.18
C ARG A 25 18.88 25.40 3.95
N PRO A 26 18.03 24.37 3.80
CA PRO A 26 18.12 23.40 2.70
C PRO A 26 17.86 24.04 1.33
N LEU A 27 17.18 25.19 1.31
CA LEU A 27 16.85 25.94 0.09
C LEU A 27 18.09 26.61 -0.53
N SER A 28 19.08 26.97 0.28
CA SER A 28 20.34 27.57 -0.19
C SER A 28 21.25 26.56 -0.90
N ALA A 29 21.30 25.32 -0.40
CA ALA A 29 22.07 24.24 -0.99
C ALA A 29 21.51 23.80 -2.36
N THR A 30 20.19 23.79 -2.51
CA THR A 30 19.53 23.47 -3.79
C THR A 30 19.81 24.53 -4.85
N VAL A 31 19.73 25.82 -4.49
CA VAL A 31 20.02 26.93 -5.41
C VAL A 31 21.49 26.93 -5.82
N ALA A 32 22.41 26.73 -4.87
CA ALA A 32 23.84 26.61 -5.15
C ALA A 32 24.14 25.44 -6.10
N SER A 33 23.49 24.28 -5.89
CA SER A 33 23.63 23.11 -6.77
C SER A 33 23.14 23.40 -8.19
N PHE A 34 22.05 24.15 -8.34
CA PHE A 34 21.51 24.53 -9.65
C PHE A 34 22.45 25.49 -10.39
N VAL A 35 23.05 26.46 -9.68
CA VAL A 35 24.03 27.39 -10.25
C VAL A 35 25.29 26.65 -10.71
N ILE A 36 25.77 25.66 -9.94
CA ILE A 36 26.91 24.82 -10.32
C ILE A 36 26.60 24.00 -11.58
N LEU A 37 25.39 23.45 -11.69
CA LEU A 37 24.95 22.67 -12.85
C LEU A 37 24.87 23.54 -14.11
N VAL A 38 24.38 24.78 -14.00
CA VAL A 38 24.28 25.72 -15.11
C VAL A 38 25.66 26.23 -15.55
N LEU A 39 26.57 26.55 -14.62
CA LEU A 39 27.91 27.04 -14.96
C LEU A 39 28.81 25.98 -15.61
N PHE A 40 28.73 24.73 -15.15
CA PHE A 40 29.59 23.64 -15.63
C PHE A 40 28.94 22.76 -16.71
N GLY A 41 27.67 23.02 -17.03
CA GLY A 41 26.91 22.30 -18.04
C GLY A 41 26.94 20.77 -17.82
N PRO A 42 27.31 19.96 -18.82
CA PRO A 42 27.29 18.49 -18.70
C PRO A 42 28.28 17.96 -17.65
N PHE A 43 29.32 18.73 -17.29
CA PHE A 43 30.29 18.36 -16.26
C PHE A 43 29.86 18.77 -14.84
N GLY A 44 28.76 19.52 -14.70
CA GLY A 44 28.27 19.98 -13.40
C GLY A 44 27.93 18.84 -12.44
N GLY A 45 27.48 17.69 -12.96
CA GLY A 45 27.24 16.49 -12.16
C GLY A 45 28.51 15.93 -11.50
N LEU A 46 29.65 15.96 -12.20
CA LEU A 46 30.94 15.51 -11.63
C LEU A 46 31.46 16.49 -10.57
N ALA A 47 31.29 17.79 -10.80
CA ALA A 47 31.62 18.80 -9.82
C ALA A 47 30.77 18.65 -8.55
N LEU A 48 29.46 18.42 -8.69
CA LEU A 48 28.57 18.16 -7.57
C LEU A 48 28.96 16.90 -6.78
N MET A 49 29.37 15.82 -7.45
CA MET A 49 29.86 14.59 -6.81
C MET A 49 31.08 14.82 -5.90
N MET A 50 32.02 15.66 -6.34
CA MET A 50 33.22 15.99 -5.55
C MET A 50 32.91 16.86 -4.32
N ILE A 51 31.93 17.76 -4.41
CA ILE A 51 31.66 18.77 -3.37
C ILE A 51 30.51 18.33 -2.43
N ALA A 52 29.65 17.39 -2.87
CA ALA A 52 28.50 16.86 -2.11
C ALA A 52 28.83 16.35 -0.69
N PRO A 53 29.98 15.68 -0.41
CA PRO A 53 30.31 15.24 0.94
C PRO A 53 30.49 16.40 1.94
N GLY A 54 30.87 17.59 1.45
CA GLY A 54 31.11 18.77 2.28
C GLY A 54 29.89 19.68 2.46
N LEU A 55 28.90 19.62 1.55
CA LEU A 55 27.72 20.50 1.60
C LEU A 55 26.61 20.04 2.56
N GLY A 56 26.74 18.87 3.20
CA GLY A 56 25.70 18.35 4.09
C GLY A 56 24.33 18.20 3.40
N LEU A 57 24.31 18.06 2.07
CA LEU A 57 23.10 17.79 1.31
C LEU A 57 22.43 16.54 1.91
N PRO A 58 21.10 16.50 2.03
CA PRO A 58 20.40 15.31 2.48
C PRO A 58 20.68 14.21 1.46
N GLN A 59 21.67 13.39 1.78
CA GLN A 59 22.01 12.21 1.00
C GLN A 59 20.70 11.44 0.86
N ALA A 60 20.24 11.28 -0.38
CA ALA A 60 19.13 10.37 -0.67
C ALA A 60 19.52 9.08 0.05
N ARG A 61 18.78 8.73 1.12
CA ARG A 61 19.07 7.58 1.96
C ARG A 61 18.84 6.36 1.09
N ILE A 62 19.85 5.99 0.30
CA ILE A 62 20.03 4.61 -0.11
C ILE A 62 20.27 3.91 1.23
N LEU A 63 19.23 3.25 1.72
CA LEU A 63 19.21 2.52 2.97
C LEU A 63 20.45 1.63 3.02
N SER A 64 21.48 2.09 3.74
CA SER A 64 22.69 1.31 3.97
C SER A 64 22.27 0.02 4.66
N SER A 65 22.81 -1.11 4.21
CA SER A 65 22.55 -2.47 4.72
C SER A 65 22.62 -2.63 6.24
N ARG A 66 23.23 -1.68 6.96
CA ARG A 66 23.33 -1.66 8.43
C ARG A 66 22.02 -1.25 9.13
N THR A 67 21.21 -0.36 8.56
CA THR A 67 19.87 -0.03 9.10
C THR A 67 18.82 -1.08 8.73
N ALA A 68 18.99 -1.76 7.58
CA ALA A 68 18.18 -2.92 7.23
C ALA A 68 18.36 -4.08 8.24
N TYR A 69 19.57 -4.31 8.72
CA TYR A 69 19.86 -5.33 9.74
C TYR A 69 19.30 -5.01 11.12
N GLN A 70 19.16 -3.73 11.47
CA GLN A 70 18.59 -3.31 12.76
C GLN A 70 17.06 -3.42 12.79
N PHE A 71 16.39 -3.28 11.64
CA PHE A 71 14.95 -3.53 11.51
C PHE A 71 14.59 -5.02 11.61
N SER A 72 15.51 -5.94 11.26
CA SER A 72 15.29 -7.39 11.29
C SER A 72 15.32 -8.03 12.68
N ARG A 73 15.58 -7.28 13.76
CA ARG A 73 15.68 -7.85 15.12
C ARG A 73 14.47 -7.59 16.01
N ASP A 74 13.49 -6.83 15.54
CA ASP A 74 12.23 -6.64 16.26
C ASP A 74 11.20 -7.69 15.80
N PRO A 75 10.84 -8.67 16.66
CA PRO A 75 9.91 -9.74 16.30
C PRO A 75 8.54 -9.23 15.88
N GLN A 76 8.10 -8.07 16.39
CA GLN A 76 6.79 -7.50 16.08
C GLN A 76 6.74 -6.91 14.67
N LEU A 77 7.87 -6.37 14.20
CA LEU A 77 8.00 -5.80 12.85
C LEU A 77 8.17 -6.87 11.78
N HIS A 78 8.81 -7.99 12.11
CA HIS A 78 8.88 -9.15 11.21
C HIS A 78 7.48 -9.73 10.98
N ASP A 79 6.70 -9.90 12.06
CA ASP A 79 5.31 -10.35 11.97
C ASP A 79 4.44 -9.36 11.17
N ALA A 80 4.64 -8.04 11.33
CA ALA A 80 3.94 -7.04 10.53
C ALA A 80 4.33 -7.06 9.04
N ALA A 81 5.62 -7.23 8.73
CA ALA A 81 6.13 -7.30 7.36
C ALA A 81 5.72 -8.59 6.66
N ASP A 82 5.76 -9.73 7.35
CA ASP A 82 5.29 -11.02 6.84
C ASP A 82 3.78 -11.02 6.66
N LYS A 83 3.02 -10.43 7.60
CA LYS A 83 1.58 -10.19 7.42
C LYS A 83 1.30 -9.29 6.22
N LEU A 84 2.08 -8.23 6.01
CA LEU A 84 1.92 -7.35 4.86
C LEU A 84 2.28 -8.06 3.54
N PHE A 85 3.34 -8.86 3.55
CA PHE A 85 3.76 -9.68 2.41
C PHE A 85 2.70 -10.73 2.04
N ASP A 86 2.17 -11.44 3.04
CA ASP A 86 1.06 -12.37 2.86
C ASP A 86 -0.21 -11.63 2.42
N GLN A 87 -0.48 -10.43 2.92
CA GLN A 87 -1.62 -9.60 2.47
C GLN A 87 -1.49 -9.18 1.00
N ILE A 88 -0.29 -8.81 0.57
CA ILE A 88 0.01 -8.45 -0.83
C ILE A 88 -0.12 -9.69 -1.72
N CYS A 89 0.47 -10.81 -1.32
CA CYS A 89 0.41 -12.07 -2.07
C CYS A 89 -1.01 -12.64 -2.16
N GLN A 90 -1.80 -12.51 -1.09
CA GLN A 90 -3.18 -12.98 -1.04
C GLN A 90 -4.19 -11.97 -1.64
N ARG A 91 -3.73 -10.82 -2.16
CA ARG A 91 -4.57 -9.74 -2.72
C ARG A 91 -5.70 -9.28 -1.80
N ARG A 92 -5.57 -9.50 -0.48
CA ARG A 92 -6.62 -9.21 0.49
C ARG A 92 -6.67 -7.71 0.78
N ARG A 93 -7.69 -7.01 0.25
CA ARG A 93 -8.04 -5.66 0.69
C ARG A 93 -8.70 -5.78 2.07
N HIS A 94 -7.97 -5.44 3.12
CA HIS A 94 -8.59 -5.35 4.45
C HIS A 94 -9.60 -4.20 4.49
N PRO A 95 -10.61 -4.30 5.37
CA PRO A 95 -11.40 -3.16 5.79
C PRO A 95 -10.50 -2.01 6.16
N LEU A 96 -10.84 -0.79 5.72
CA LEU A 96 -10.07 0.36 6.15
C LEU A 96 -10.13 0.41 7.67
N SER A 97 -8.99 0.63 8.32
CA SER A 97 -8.99 0.88 9.77
C SER A 97 -10.05 1.93 10.09
N GLY A 98 -10.81 1.77 11.18
CA GLY A 98 -11.91 2.69 11.50
C GLY A 98 -11.51 4.17 11.52
N ASN A 99 -10.22 4.44 11.77
CA ASN A 99 -9.59 5.76 11.70
C ASN A 99 -9.61 6.36 10.27
N ALA A 100 -9.39 5.56 9.23
CA ALA A 100 -9.39 6.05 7.85
C ALA A 100 -10.80 6.40 7.37
N VAL A 101 -11.83 5.64 7.77
CA VAL A 101 -13.25 5.97 7.47
C VAL A 101 -13.67 7.27 8.15
N SER A 102 -13.31 7.42 9.44
CA SER A 102 -13.51 8.65 10.19
C SER A 102 -12.80 9.85 9.55
N SER A 103 -11.61 9.63 9.00
CA SER A 103 -10.85 10.65 8.27
C SER A 103 -11.58 11.14 7.02
N PHE A 104 -12.14 10.25 6.18
CA PHE A 104 -12.90 10.66 5.00
C PHE A 104 -14.15 11.46 5.36
N LEU A 105 -14.92 11.00 6.34
CA LEU A 105 -16.09 11.73 6.84
C LEU A 105 -15.73 13.11 7.40
N LYS A 106 -14.61 13.21 8.13
CA LYS A 106 -14.10 14.49 8.62
C LYS A 106 -13.75 15.43 7.47
N THR A 107 -13.08 14.93 6.43
CA THR A 107 -12.73 15.72 5.24
C THR A 107 -13.98 16.29 4.55
N PHE A 108 -15.05 15.50 4.42
CA PHE A 108 -16.30 15.99 3.82
C PHE A 108 -17.10 16.96 4.70
N ARG A 109 -16.91 16.93 6.01
CA ARG A 109 -17.59 17.85 6.94
C ARG A 109 -16.87 19.18 7.11
N SER A 110 -15.54 19.17 7.23
CA SER A 110 -14.77 20.36 7.61
C SER A 110 -13.53 20.61 6.76
N GLY A 111 -13.27 19.77 5.75
CA GLY A 111 -12.16 19.98 4.81
C GLY A 111 -12.43 21.10 3.82
N THR A 112 -11.38 21.59 3.19
CA THR A 112 -11.48 22.55 2.08
C THR A 112 -12.11 21.89 0.85
N LEU A 113 -12.66 22.69 -0.08
CA LEU A 113 -13.22 22.17 -1.34
C LEU A 113 -12.21 21.29 -2.08
N HIS A 114 -10.94 21.70 -2.14
CA HIS A 114 -9.88 20.92 -2.77
C HIS A 114 -9.69 19.55 -2.10
N GLN A 115 -9.63 19.51 -0.77
CA GLN A 115 -9.50 18.24 -0.02
C GLN A 115 -10.72 17.33 -0.22
N GLN A 116 -11.91 17.90 -0.31
CA GLN A 116 -13.14 17.16 -0.59
C GLN A 116 -13.11 16.56 -2.00
N GLN A 117 -12.62 17.29 -3.00
CA GLN A 117 -12.45 16.81 -4.37
C GLN A 117 -11.39 15.70 -4.44
N GLU A 118 -10.26 15.84 -3.75
CA GLU A 118 -9.24 14.80 -3.65
C GLU A 118 -9.79 13.52 -3.00
N ALA A 119 -10.60 13.67 -1.95
CA ALA A 119 -11.26 12.56 -1.29
C ALA A 119 -12.22 11.82 -2.25
N ILE A 120 -13.02 12.54 -3.04
CA ILE A 120 -13.88 11.92 -4.08
C ILE A 120 -13.03 11.19 -5.13
N ALA A 121 -11.93 11.80 -5.57
CA ALA A 121 -11.03 11.17 -6.53
C ALA A 121 -10.40 9.88 -5.97
N ALA A 122 -10.05 9.86 -4.67
CA ALA A 122 -9.55 8.65 -4.01
C ALA A 122 -10.61 7.54 -3.96
N ILE A 123 -11.86 7.88 -3.59
CA ILE A 123 -12.99 6.94 -3.60
C ILE A 123 -13.21 6.35 -5.01
N SER A 124 -13.09 7.17 -6.07
CA SER A 124 -13.25 6.73 -7.46
C SER A 124 -12.17 5.74 -7.94
N ARG A 125 -10.96 5.82 -7.38
CA ARG A 125 -9.82 4.96 -7.75
C ARG A 125 -9.78 3.65 -6.96
N SER A 126 -10.08 3.71 -5.67
CA SER A 126 -9.91 2.58 -4.76
C SER A 126 -11.05 2.56 -3.74
N TYR A 127 -12.26 2.27 -4.22
CA TYR A 127 -13.44 2.18 -3.37
C TYR A 127 -13.35 0.98 -2.41
N HIS A 128 -13.87 1.19 -1.20
CA HIS A 128 -14.13 0.16 -0.21
C HIS A 128 -15.53 0.38 0.40
N PRO A 129 -16.29 -0.67 0.74
CA PRO A 129 -17.61 -0.54 1.37
C PRO A 129 -17.68 0.43 2.56
N ASP A 130 -16.63 0.49 3.37
CA ASP A 130 -16.59 1.41 4.52
C ASP A 130 -16.56 2.89 4.13
N MET A 131 -16.23 3.22 2.87
CA MET A 131 -16.27 4.58 2.34
C MET A 131 -17.69 5.03 1.96
N ARG A 132 -18.70 4.15 1.98
CA ARG A 132 -20.11 4.49 1.64
C ARG A 132 -20.65 5.69 2.41
N PRO A 133 -20.49 5.80 3.73
CA PRO A 133 -20.99 6.95 4.48
C PRO A 133 -20.34 8.26 4.05
N ALA A 134 -19.08 8.22 3.63
CA ALA A 134 -18.38 9.39 3.11
C ALA A 134 -18.91 9.78 1.71
N LEU A 135 -19.14 8.79 0.84
CA LEU A 135 -19.74 9.02 -0.47
C LEU A 135 -21.18 9.54 -0.37
N SER A 136 -21.98 9.02 0.55
CA SER A 136 -23.35 9.52 0.79
C SER A 136 -23.35 10.95 1.33
N ALA A 137 -22.41 11.28 2.22
CA ALA A 137 -22.22 12.66 2.67
C ALA A 137 -21.85 13.59 1.51
N ALA A 138 -20.98 13.15 0.58
CA ALA A 138 -20.62 13.92 -0.60
C ALA A 138 -21.81 14.14 -1.57
N LEU A 139 -22.67 13.13 -1.75
CA LEU A 139 -23.91 13.25 -2.54
C LEU A 139 -24.89 14.27 -1.94
N ALA A 140 -24.94 14.36 -0.61
CA ALA A 140 -25.75 15.31 0.13
C ALA A 140 -25.08 16.68 0.34
N SER A 141 -23.90 16.91 -0.26
CA SER A 141 -23.13 18.15 -0.05
C SER A 141 -23.93 19.38 -0.49
N PRO A 142 -23.87 20.51 0.24
CA PRO A 142 -24.49 21.76 -0.19
C PRO A 142 -23.83 22.33 -1.45
N VAL A 143 -22.57 21.97 -1.74
CA VAL A 143 -21.80 22.47 -2.88
C VAL A 143 -22.18 21.72 -4.17
N PRO A 144 -22.74 22.40 -5.20
CA PRO A 144 -23.20 21.74 -6.42
C PRO A 144 -22.12 20.93 -7.15
N ALA A 145 -20.89 21.47 -7.25
CA ALA A 145 -19.79 20.81 -7.95
C ALA A 145 -19.43 19.45 -7.30
N LEU A 146 -19.42 19.39 -5.97
CA LEU A 146 -19.14 18.13 -5.25
C LEU A 146 -20.26 17.12 -5.43
N ARG A 147 -21.53 17.55 -5.42
CA ARG A 147 -22.66 16.64 -5.69
C ARG A 147 -22.55 15.99 -7.07
N VAL A 148 -22.23 16.77 -8.09
CA VAL A 148 -22.06 16.27 -9.47
C VAL A 148 -20.91 15.26 -9.54
N GLN A 149 -19.77 15.57 -8.93
CA GLN A 149 -18.63 14.65 -8.88
C GLN A 149 -18.97 13.35 -8.13
N ALA A 150 -19.63 13.46 -6.97
CA ALA A 150 -20.05 12.31 -6.19
C ALA A 150 -21.07 11.44 -6.96
N ALA A 151 -22.02 12.06 -7.67
CA ALA A 151 -22.99 11.35 -8.51
C ALA A 151 -22.31 10.61 -9.67
N ALA A 152 -21.34 11.23 -10.33
CA ALA A 152 -20.56 10.58 -11.38
C ALA A 152 -19.79 9.36 -10.85
N VAL A 153 -19.16 9.49 -9.68
CA VAL A 153 -18.47 8.37 -9.02
C VAL A 153 -19.45 7.28 -8.61
N TYR A 154 -20.60 7.63 -8.04
CA TYR A 154 -21.64 6.68 -7.69
C TYR A 154 -22.14 5.88 -8.90
N ALA A 155 -22.43 6.56 -10.02
CA ALA A 155 -22.87 5.92 -11.26
C ALA A 155 -21.81 4.96 -11.82
N LYS A 156 -20.54 5.38 -11.82
CA LYS A 156 -19.40 4.54 -12.22
C LYS A 156 -19.29 3.28 -11.36
N LEU A 157 -19.35 3.43 -10.04
CA LEU A 157 -19.26 2.30 -9.10
C LEU A 157 -20.46 1.35 -9.27
N ARG A 158 -21.67 1.89 -9.43
CA ARG A 158 -22.88 1.10 -9.72
C ARG A 158 -22.74 0.26 -10.99
N GLY A 159 -22.24 0.85 -12.07
CA GLY A 159 -21.96 0.11 -13.31
C GLY A 159 -20.91 -0.98 -13.11
N THR A 160 -19.80 -0.65 -12.44
CA THR A 160 -18.68 -1.58 -12.22
C THR A 160 -19.09 -2.79 -11.38
N TYR A 161 -19.73 -2.56 -10.23
CA TYR A 161 -20.19 -3.64 -9.34
C TYR A 161 -21.38 -4.41 -9.93
N GLY A 162 -22.25 -3.76 -10.69
CA GLY A 162 -23.33 -4.42 -11.42
C GLY A 162 -22.83 -5.41 -12.47
N THR A 163 -21.85 -5.02 -13.28
CA THR A 163 -21.20 -5.93 -14.25
C THR A 163 -20.49 -7.06 -13.52
N ARG A 164 -19.71 -6.75 -12.48
CA ARG A 164 -18.99 -7.78 -11.70
C ARG A 164 -19.94 -8.78 -11.02
N ALA A 165 -21.11 -8.33 -10.55
CA ALA A 165 -22.12 -9.22 -9.99
C ALA A 165 -22.66 -10.19 -11.04
N LYS A 166 -22.99 -9.70 -12.24
CA LYS A 166 -23.44 -10.55 -13.36
C LYS A 166 -22.38 -11.57 -13.74
N ASP A 167 -21.14 -11.12 -13.91
CA ASP A 167 -20.03 -12.00 -14.28
C ASP A 167 -19.83 -13.12 -13.24
N LEU A 168 -19.97 -12.83 -11.94
CA LEU A 168 -19.86 -13.82 -10.88
C LEU A 168 -21.03 -14.81 -10.86
N LEU A 169 -22.26 -14.36 -11.10
CA LEU A 169 -23.43 -15.23 -11.18
C LEU A 169 -23.36 -16.15 -12.41
N ASP A 170 -23.00 -15.60 -13.57
CA ASP A 170 -22.74 -16.36 -14.79
C ASP A 170 -21.63 -17.42 -14.60
N GLN A 171 -20.59 -17.08 -13.83
CA GLN A 171 -19.52 -18.01 -13.46
C GLN A 171 -19.99 -19.09 -12.48
N ALA A 172 -20.98 -18.81 -11.63
CA ALA A 172 -21.55 -19.83 -10.76
C ALA A 172 -22.48 -20.77 -11.53
N GLU A 173 -23.24 -20.27 -12.51
CA GLU A 173 -24.21 -21.09 -13.27
C GLU A 173 -23.55 -22.04 -14.28
N ARG A 174 -22.44 -21.62 -14.89
CA ARG A 174 -21.74 -22.42 -15.90
C ARG A 174 -20.83 -23.51 -15.28
N GLU A 175 -21.24 -24.14 -14.16
CA GLU A 175 -20.57 -25.27 -13.47
C GLU A 175 -20.23 -26.39 -14.47
N ASP A 176 -19.04 -26.31 -15.09
CA ASP A 176 -18.47 -27.34 -15.95
C ASP A 176 -17.02 -27.57 -15.52
N HIS A 177 -16.67 -28.85 -15.35
CA HIS A 177 -15.66 -29.43 -14.44
C HIS A 177 -14.18 -29.02 -14.63
N ALA A 178 -13.87 -27.95 -15.36
CA ALA A 178 -12.51 -27.50 -15.67
C ALA A 178 -12.23 -26.05 -15.23
N ARG A 179 -12.88 -25.57 -14.17
CA ARG A 179 -12.83 -24.16 -13.76
C ARG A 179 -11.79 -23.85 -12.68
N PRO A 180 -11.18 -22.65 -12.72
CA PRO A 180 -10.44 -22.11 -11.59
C PRO A 180 -11.38 -22.02 -10.38
N ALA A 181 -10.89 -22.39 -9.20
CA ALA A 181 -11.65 -22.37 -7.96
C ALA A 181 -12.36 -21.01 -7.79
N LEU A 182 -13.69 -21.04 -7.72
CA LEU A 182 -14.50 -19.84 -7.46
C LEU A 182 -14.13 -19.29 -6.08
N ASP A 183 -13.71 -18.02 -6.02
CA ASP A 183 -13.31 -17.38 -4.77
C ASP A 183 -14.55 -16.83 -4.04
N ALA A 184 -14.95 -17.50 -2.95
CA ALA A 184 -16.05 -17.08 -2.09
C ALA A 184 -15.91 -15.62 -1.61
N ASN A 185 -14.69 -15.10 -1.48
CA ASN A 185 -14.48 -13.70 -1.05
C ASN A 185 -14.88 -12.70 -2.12
N ALA A 186 -14.76 -13.04 -3.41
CA ALA A 186 -15.19 -12.17 -4.50
C ALA A 186 -16.71 -11.94 -4.46
N PHE A 187 -17.48 -12.99 -4.15
CA PHE A 187 -18.92 -12.91 -3.95
C PHE A 187 -19.28 -12.02 -2.74
N LEU A 188 -18.58 -12.21 -1.62
CA LEU A 188 -18.77 -11.39 -0.42
C LEU A 188 -18.43 -9.91 -0.64
N GLU A 189 -17.35 -9.62 -1.37
CA GLU A 189 -16.94 -8.25 -1.69
C GLU A 189 -18.01 -7.51 -2.50
N VAL A 190 -18.55 -8.16 -3.54
CA VAL A 190 -19.60 -7.56 -4.38
C VAL A 190 -20.90 -7.42 -3.61
N ALA A 191 -21.26 -8.41 -2.79
CA ALA A 191 -22.44 -8.32 -1.92
C ALA A 191 -22.33 -7.18 -0.89
N ALA A 192 -21.14 -6.95 -0.33
CA ALA A 192 -20.88 -5.88 0.64
C ALA A 192 -20.76 -4.48 -0.02
N SER A 193 -20.57 -4.41 -1.34
CA SER A 193 -20.32 -3.16 -2.08
C SER A 193 -21.40 -2.09 -1.88
N GLY A 194 -22.65 -2.52 -1.67
CA GLY A 194 -23.79 -1.61 -1.51
C GLY A 194 -24.32 -0.99 -2.80
N PHE A 195 -23.89 -1.49 -3.96
CA PHE A 195 -24.32 -1.01 -5.28
C PHE A 195 -25.15 -2.02 -6.09
N VAL A 196 -25.34 -3.22 -5.55
CA VAL A 196 -26.23 -4.27 -6.10
C VAL A 196 -27.59 -4.22 -5.42
N ASP A 197 -28.63 -4.66 -6.11
CA ASP A 197 -29.97 -4.83 -5.53
C ASP A 197 -30.01 -5.94 -4.47
N ASN A 198 -31.05 -5.93 -3.64
CA ASN A 198 -31.18 -6.86 -2.51
C ASN A 198 -31.28 -8.32 -2.95
N GLU A 199 -31.96 -8.60 -4.06
CA GLU A 199 -32.11 -9.96 -4.58
C GLU A 199 -30.75 -10.51 -5.04
N THR A 200 -30.02 -9.74 -5.84
CA THR A 200 -28.66 -10.09 -6.28
C THR A 200 -27.72 -10.25 -5.10
N ARG A 201 -27.80 -9.37 -4.10
CA ARG A 201 -27.01 -9.47 -2.87
C ARG A 201 -27.26 -10.80 -2.15
N GLU A 202 -28.51 -11.21 -1.99
CA GLU A 202 -28.87 -12.46 -1.31
C GLU A 202 -28.37 -13.69 -2.07
N LYS A 203 -28.52 -13.69 -3.40
CA LYS A 203 -27.96 -14.75 -4.26
C LYS A 203 -26.44 -14.87 -4.12
N LEU A 204 -25.72 -13.75 -4.14
CA LEU A 204 -24.26 -13.73 -3.97
C LEU A 204 -23.84 -14.24 -2.57
N LEU A 205 -24.57 -13.88 -1.51
CA LEU A 205 -24.29 -14.36 -0.16
C LEU A 205 -24.52 -15.86 -0.02
N PHE A 206 -25.60 -16.38 -0.61
CA PHE A 206 -25.91 -17.81 -0.62
C PHE A 206 -24.83 -18.62 -1.37
N LEU A 207 -24.39 -18.16 -2.53
CA LEU A 207 -23.32 -18.81 -3.27
C LEU A 207 -21.99 -18.76 -2.51
N ALA A 208 -21.70 -17.65 -1.83
CA ALA A 208 -20.50 -17.53 -1.00
C ALA A 208 -20.51 -18.51 0.19
N SER A 209 -21.66 -18.76 0.83
CA SER A 209 -21.75 -19.76 1.90
C SER A 209 -21.61 -21.18 1.38
N LYS A 210 -22.25 -21.51 0.25
CA LYS A 210 -22.11 -22.82 -0.41
C LYS A 210 -20.63 -23.13 -0.72
N LEU A 211 -19.92 -22.16 -1.32
CA LEU A 211 -18.49 -22.30 -1.63
C LEU A 211 -17.61 -22.42 -0.38
N LYS A 212 -17.97 -21.76 0.74
CA LYS A 212 -17.22 -21.92 2.00
C LYS A 212 -17.42 -23.29 2.63
N GLU A 213 -18.63 -23.84 2.56
CA GLU A 213 -18.93 -25.19 3.07
C GLU A 213 -18.20 -26.26 2.25
N GLU A 214 -18.20 -26.15 0.92
CA GLU A 214 -17.51 -27.07 0.01
C GLU A 214 -15.99 -27.06 0.19
N ASN A 215 -15.41 -25.89 0.49
CA ASN A 215 -13.97 -25.74 0.76
C ASN A 215 -13.57 -26.01 2.23
N THR A 216 -14.53 -26.31 3.11
CA THR A 216 -14.24 -26.66 4.51
C THR A 216 -14.01 -28.18 4.58
N PRO A 217 -12.81 -28.67 4.94
CA PRO A 217 -12.59 -30.10 5.11
C PRO A 217 -13.52 -30.65 6.20
N PRO A 218 -14.03 -31.89 6.08
CA PRO A 218 -14.96 -32.46 7.04
C PRO A 218 -14.33 -32.40 8.44
N SER A 219 -14.98 -31.64 9.32
CA SER A 219 -14.63 -31.57 10.73
C SER A 219 -14.72 -32.98 11.31
N VAL A 220 -13.57 -33.56 11.65
CA VAL A 220 -13.49 -34.75 12.50
C VAL A 220 -14.25 -34.40 13.78
N PRO A 221 -15.26 -35.20 14.19
CA PRO A 221 -16.04 -34.89 15.37
C PRO A 221 -15.12 -34.83 16.59
N SER A 222 -15.07 -33.66 17.21
CA SER A 222 -14.40 -33.40 18.47
C SER A 222 -15.05 -34.28 19.53
N ALA A 223 -14.44 -35.44 19.81
CA ALA A 223 -14.82 -36.28 20.91
C ALA A 223 -14.72 -35.46 22.20
N SER A 224 -15.88 -35.27 22.84
CA SER A 224 -16.02 -34.81 24.21
C SER A 224 -15.20 -35.71 25.13
N ALA A 225 -14.03 -35.24 25.54
CA ALA A 225 -13.25 -35.84 26.62
C ALA A 225 -13.12 -34.81 27.75
N SER A 226 -14.11 -34.83 28.64
CA SER A 226 -13.95 -34.40 30.02
C SER A 226 -12.84 -35.23 30.67
N GLY A 227 -11.68 -34.62 30.91
CA GLY A 227 -10.56 -35.22 31.62
C GLY A 227 -9.49 -34.17 31.93
N PRO A 228 -8.84 -34.18 33.12
CA PRO A 228 -7.96 -33.11 33.56
C PRO A 228 -6.69 -33.07 32.71
N GLY A 229 -6.37 -31.88 32.20
CA GLY A 229 -5.33 -31.68 31.19
C GLY A 229 -3.92 -32.06 31.67
N PRO A 230 -3.10 -32.68 30.81
CA PRO A 230 -1.66 -32.73 31.02
C PRO A 230 -0.94 -31.56 30.33
N SER A 231 0.00 -31.04 31.08
CA SER A 231 0.97 -29.97 30.85
C SER A 231 1.53 -29.83 29.42
N ARG A 232 1.50 -28.59 28.90
CA ARG A 232 2.16 -28.09 27.69
C ARG A 232 3.70 -28.29 27.69
N SER A 233 4.18 -29.53 27.52
CA SER A 233 5.63 -29.81 27.53
C SER A 233 6.16 -30.67 26.37
N MET A 234 5.35 -31.02 25.36
CA MET A 234 5.80 -31.91 24.28
C MET A 234 5.45 -31.48 22.84
N LEU A 235 5.58 -30.18 22.51
CA LEU A 235 5.62 -29.74 21.11
C LEU A 235 6.86 -28.87 20.87
N ARG A 236 8.02 -29.51 20.78
CA ARG A 236 9.17 -28.99 20.03
C ARG A 236 10.15 -30.11 19.65
N ALA A 237 9.74 -30.95 18.70
CA ALA A 237 10.68 -31.69 17.87
C ALA A 237 10.53 -31.15 16.44
N MET A 238 11.24 -30.06 16.17
CA MET A 238 11.39 -29.50 14.82
C MET A 238 12.42 -30.35 14.07
N PRO A 239 12.19 -30.77 12.82
CA PRO A 239 13.21 -31.49 12.05
C PRO A 239 14.36 -30.53 11.73
N ARG A 240 15.58 -30.86 12.19
CA ARG A 240 16.82 -30.15 11.84
C ARG A 240 17.11 -30.36 10.35
N ILE A 241 16.87 -29.34 9.54
CA ILE A 241 17.36 -29.28 8.17
C ILE A 241 18.89 -29.13 8.23
N LYS A 242 19.64 -30.15 7.81
CA LYS A 242 21.10 -30.10 7.64
C LYS A 242 21.43 -29.08 6.56
N ARG A 243 22.05 -27.96 6.96
CA ARG A 243 22.69 -27.03 6.01
C ARG A 243 23.97 -27.70 5.51
N TYR A 244 23.98 -28.10 4.25
CA TYR A 244 25.22 -28.40 3.55
C TYR A 244 25.95 -27.09 3.28
N ALA A 245 27.08 -26.90 3.94
CA ALA A 245 28.06 -25.89 3.57
C ALA A 245 28.82 -26.41 2.35
N CYS A 246 28.63 -25.80 1.18
CA CYS A 246 29.58 -25.95 0.10
C CYS A 246 30.85 -25.20 0.50
N GLY A 247 31.86 -25.96 0.95
CA GLY A 247 33.22 -25.46 1.12
C GLY A 247 33.78 -25.04 -0.25
N GLY A 248 34.40 -23.88 -0.27
CA GLY A 248 35.29 -23.47 -1.34
C GLY A 248 36.50 -24.41 -1.38
N LEU A 249 36.79 -24.93 -2.56
CA LEU A 249 38.11 -25.45 -2.92
C LEU A 249 38.97 -24.28 -3.37
N GLY A 250 40.24 -24.30 -2.95
CA GLY A 250 41.27 -23.34 -3.32
C GLY A 250 41.81 -23.53 -4.73
#